data_AF-A0A524FFI1-F1
#
_entry.id   AF-A0A524FFI1-F1
#
_cell.length_a   1.000
_cell.length_b   1.000
_cell.length_c   1.000
_cell.angle_alpha   90.00
_cell.angle_beta   90.00
_cell.angle_gamma   90.00
#
_symmetry.space_group_name_H-M   'P 1'
#
loop_
_entity.id
_entity.type
_entity.pdbx_description
1 polymer ?
#
loop_
_entity_poly.entity_id
_entity_poly.type
_entity_poly.pdbx_seq_one_letter_code
_entity_poly.pdbx_strand_id
1 'polypeptide(L)'
;MNRENIDMNEHWSYAINGNWRANYYYEDLFYICSSSCTAGEREIINRNDHLIPLDIWKVLIIRCYDKLIKYADEQKSRLAYLVLGMFLMEHGGKMTKEVKDKILKYSRWKYEKHQLKSKEEREFRKKYLFEFREKVINYVDGVQTKVTDGTLTEHRDQFGFLNLTYIDYKI
;
A
#
# COMPACT_ATOMS: atom_id res chain seq x y z
N MET A 1 4.02 28.76 -19.97
CA MET A 1 3.72 27.33 -19.77
C MET A 1 3.81 27.08 -18.27
N ASN A 2 2.68 27.05 -17.59
CA ASN A 2 2.61 26.92 -16.13
C ASN A 2 3.01 25.50 -15.76
N ARG A 3 4.07 25.37 -14.96
CA ARG A 3 4.38 24.13 -14.24
C ARG A 3 3.32 24.01 -13.15
N GLU A 4 2.29 23.22 -13.39
CA GLU A 4 1.37 22.84 -12.34
C GLU A 4 2.19 22.11 -11.26
N ASN A 5 2.00 22.55 -10.00
CA ASN A 5 2.59 21.91 -8.84
C ASN A 5 2.09 20.47 -8.80
N ILE A 6 2.95 19.53 -9.21
CA ILE A 6 2.71 18.10 -9.06
C ILE A 6 2.64 17.83 -7.56
N ASP A 7 1.48 17.40 -7.08
CA ASP A 7 1.28 17.00 -5.69
C ASP A 7 2.06 15.71 -5.45
N MET A 8 3.30 15.84 -5.01
CA MET A 8 4.19 14.70 -4.74
C MET A 8 3.71 13.83 -3.56
N ASN A 9 2.59 14.16 -2.89
CA ASN A 9 2.13 13.53 -1.65
C ASN A 9 1.37 12.21 -1.80
N GLU A 10 1.27 11.64 -3.01
CA GLU A 10 0.41 10.47 -3.27
C GLU A 10 1.16 9.14 -3.53
N HIS A 11 2.50 9.14 -3.56
CA HIS A 11 3.33 8.02 -4.04
C HIS A 11 3.81 7.04 -2.95
N TRP A 12 3.18 7.06 -1.78
CA TRP A 12 3.63 6.32 -0.60
C TRP A 12 3.52 4.79 -0.74
N SER A 13 2.67 4.27 -1.64
CA SER A 13 2.52 2.85 -1.96
C SER A 13 3.77 2.25 -2.63
N TYR A 14 4.64 3.07 -3.23
CA TYR A 14 5.94 2.61 -3.75
C TYR A 14 6.93 2.16 -2.68
N ALA A 15 6.62 2.39 -1.39
CA ALA A 15 7.32 1.72 -0.31
C ALA A 15 7.24 0.18 -0.43
N ILE A 16 6.21 -0.34 -1.12
CA ILE A 16 6.00 -1.77 -1.35
C ILE A 16 5.90 -2.18 -2.83
N ASN A 17 5.48 -1.28 -3.74
CA ASN A 17 5.36 -1.59 -5.16
C ASN A 17 6.72 -1.98 -5.80
N GLY A 18 6.66 -2.88 -6.79
CA GLY A 18 7.83 -3.48 -7.43
C GLY A 18 8.44 -4.67 -6.68
N ASN A 19 7.86 -5.09 -5.55
CA ASN A 19 8.27 -6.29 -4.83
C ASN A 19 7.22 -7.39 -5.03
N TRP A 20 7.57 -8.45 -5.78
CA TRP A 20 6.65 -9.57 -6.04
C TRP A 20 6.09 -10.22 -4.77
N ARG A 21 6.84 -10.21 -3.66
CA ARG A 21 6.36 -10.72 -2.37
C ARG A 21 5.31 -9.81 -1.72
N ALA A 22 5.35 -8.50 -2.00
CA ALA A 22 4.34 -7.58 -1.52
C ALA A 22 2.97 -7.91 -2.12
N ASN A 23 2.94 -8.29 -3.41
CA ASN A 23 1.70 -8.70 -4.08
C ASN A 23 1.10 -9.94 -3.42
N TYR A 24 1.90 -10.97 -3.14
CA TYR A 24 1.42 -12.16 -2.42
C TYR A 24 0.85 -11.83 -1.03
N TYR A 25 1.53 -10.97 -0.27
CA TYR A 25 1.00 -10.53 1.02
C TYR A 25 -0.31 -9.77 0.86
N TYR A 26 -0.44 -8.94 -0.16
CA TYR A 26 -1.65 -8.17 -0.41
C TYR A 26 -2.82 -9.09 -0.80
N GLU A 27 -2.57 -10.03 -1.71
CA GLU A 27 -3.54 -11.05 -2.13
C GLU A 27 -4.02 -11.89 -0.95
N ASP A 28 -3.12 -12.29 -0.03
CA ASP A 28 -3.49 -13.03 1.16
C ASP A 28 -4.37 -12.21 2.12
N LEU A 29 -4.06 -10.93 2.33
CA LEU A 29 -4.91 -10.02 3.13
C LEU A 29 -6.30 -9.84 2.49
N PHE A 30 -6.34 -9.70 1.17
CA PHE A 30 -7.58 -9.67 0.39
C PHE A 30 -8.37 -10.97 0.56
N TYR A 31 -7.71 -12.12 0.48
CA TYR A 31 -8.35 -13.43 0.66
C TYR A 31 -8.91 -13.61 2.08
N ILE A 32 -8.19 -13.17 3.12
CA ILE A 32 -8.67 -13.18 4.51
C ILE A 32 -9.97 -12.36 4.65
N CYS A 33 -10.06 -11.21 3.99
CA CYS A 33 -11.27 -10.38 4.00
C CYS A 33 -12.41 -11.00 3.20
N SER A 34 -12.17 -11.39 1.95
CA SER A 34 -13.20 -11.93 1.05
C SER A 34 -13.75 -13.29 1.50
N SER A 35 -12.92 -14.11 2.15
CA SER A 35 -13.39 -15.35 2.80
C SER A 35 -14.31 -15.09 3.99
N SER A 36 -14.26 -13.88 4.56
CA SER A 36 -15.13 -13.45 5.66
C SER A 36 -16.48 -12.90 5.21
N CYS A 37 -16.76 -12.81 3.89
CA CYS A 37 -18.04 -12.34 3.36
C CYS A 37 -19.20 -13.31 3.67
N THR A 38 -20.31 -12.74 4.13
CA THR A 38 -21.61 -13.41 4.21
C THR A 38 -22.22 -13.65 2.82
N ALA A 39 -23.24 -14.50 2.73
CA ALA A 39 -23.96 -14.73 1.46
C ALA A 39 -24.54 -13.43 0.89
N GLY A 40 -25.19 -12.61 1.73
CA GLY A 40 -25.77 -11.33 1.30
C GLY A 40 -24.73 -10.33 0.79
N GLU A 41 -23.58 -10.21 1.45
CA GLU A 41 -22.47 -9.35 0.97
C GLU A 41 -21.91 -9.87 -0.36
N ARG A 42 -21.79 -11.19 -0.55
CA ARG A 42 -21.36 -11.78 -1.83
C ARG A 42 -22.32 -11.46 -2.97
N GLU A 43 -23.63 -11.45 -2.71
CA GLU A 43 -24.61 -11.02 -3.71
C GLU A 43 -24.42 -9.55 -4.11
N ILE A 44 -24.16 -8.66 -3.16
CA ILE A 44 -23.88 -7.25 -3.45
C ILE A 44 -22.61 -7.12 -4.30
N ILE A 45 -21.54 -7.82 -3.92
CA ILE A 45 -20.27 -7.83 -4.67
C ILE A 45 -20.47 -8.34 -6.09
N ASN A 46 -21.24 -9.42 -6.27
CA ASN A 46 -21.53 -9.99 -7.60
C ASN A 46 -22.37 -9.05 -8.48
N ARG A 47 -23.22 -8.22 -7.89
CA ARG A 47 -24.00 -7.20 -8.63
C ARG A 47 -23.17 -5.97 -9.00
N ASN A 48 -22.00 -5.81 -8.40
CA ASN A 48 -21.11 -4.66 -8.59
C ASN A 48 -19.83 -5.06 -9.34
N ASP A 49 -19.95 -5.90 -10.37
CA ASP A 49 -18.82 -6.38 -11.19
C ASP A 49 -17.66 -6.96 -10.37
N HIS A 50 -17.97 -7.64 -9.28
CA HIS A 50 -17.02 -8.19 -8.31
C HIS A 50 -16.17 -7.16 -7.56
N LEU A 51 -16.48 -5.86 -7.69
CA LEU A 51 -15.89 -4.80 -6.90
C LEU A 51 -16.54 -4.75 -5.52
N ILE A 52 -15.71 -4.87 -4.48
CA ILE A 52 -16.16 -4.77 -3.09
C ILE A 52 -16.36 -3.29 -2.73
N PRO A 53 -17.60 -2.85 -2.42
CA PRO A 53 -17.86 -1.50 -1.94
C PRO A 53 -17.07 -1.16 -0.67
N LEU A 54 -16.69 0.10 -0.50
CA LEU A 54 -15.87 0.55 0.63
C LEU A 54 -16.50 0.28 2.00
N ASP A 55 -17.80 0.49 2.12
CA ASP A 55 -18.55 0.20 3.34
C ASP A 55 -18.49 -1.30 3.68
N ILE A 56 -18.57 -2.17 2.67
CA ILE A 56 -18.36 -3.62 2.85
C ILE A 56 -16.91 -3.90 3.27
N TRP A 57 -15.92 -3.27 2.63
CA TRP A 57 -14.51 -3.42 3.02
C TRP A 57 -14.26 -3.13 4.50
N LYS A 58 -14.80 -2.03 5.01
CA LYS A 58 -14.68 -1.64 6.42
C LYS A 58 -15.27 -2.70 7.34
N VAL A 59 -16.43 -3.24 6.99
CA VAL A 59 -17.09 -4.32 7.76
C VAL A 59 -16.25 -5.60 7.74
N LEU A 60 -15.72 -5.99 6.57
CA LEU A 60 -14.88 -7.18 6.44
C LEU A 60 -13.60 -7.06 7.27
N ILE A 61 -12.90 -5.92 7.19
CA ILE A 61 -11.68 -5.67 7.96
C ILE A 61 -11.95 -5.75 9.45
N ILE A 62 -13.07 -5.19 9.94
CA ILE A 62 -13.44 -5.32 11.36
C ILE A 62 -13.67 -6.79 11.72
N ARG A 63 -14.38 -7.54 10.88
CA ARG A 63 -14.72 -8.96 11.11
C ARG A 63 -13.48 -9.87 11.13
N CYS A 64 -12.45 -9.56 10.35
CA CYS A 64 -11.24 -10.38 10.22
C CYS A 64 -9.99 -9.73 10.83
N TYR A 65 -10.14 -8.65 11.61
CA TYR A 65 -9.04 -7.80 12.06
C TYR A 65 -7.89 -8.57 12.70
N ASP A 66 -8.21 -9.44 13.66
CA ASP A 66 -7.21 -10.24 14.38
C ASP A 66 -6.49 -11.22 13.45
N LYS A 67 -7.17 -11.73 12.41
CA LYS A 67 -6.56 -12.61 11.40
C LYS A 67 -5.57 -11.84 10.53
N LEU A 68 -5.87 -10.60 10.14
CA LEU A 68 -4.97 -9.75 9.36
C LEU A 68 -3.68 -9.46 10.14
N ILE A 69 -3.80 -9.12 11.43
CA ILE A 69 -2.65 -8.85 12.30
C ILE A 69 -1.83 -10.13 12.50
N LYS A 70 -2.50 -11.25 12.83
CA LYS A 70 -1.85 -12.54 13.04
C LYS A 70 -1.08 -12.98 11.79
N TYR A 71 -1.68 -12.82 10.61
CA TYR A 71 -1.01 -13.12 9.35
C TYR A 71 0.30 -12.34 9.20
N ALA A 72 0.28 -11.01 9.43
CA ALA A 72 1.50 -10.20 9.34
C ALA A 72 2.57 -10.59 10.38
N ASP A 73 2.15 -10.92 11.61
CA ASP A 73 3.04 -11.39 12.67
C ASP A 73 3.71 -12.73 12.29
N GLU A 74 2.98 -13.65 11.64
CA GLU A 74 3.46 -14.98 11.22
C GLU A 74 4.48 -14.94 10.07
N GLN A 75 4.40 -13.96 9.16
CA GLN A 75 5.33 -13.86 8.03
C GLN A 75 6.77 -13.58 8.45
N LYS A 76 7.00 -13.11 9.69
CA LYS A 76 8.32 -12.68 10.20
C LYS A 76 9.04 -11.73 9.22
N SER A 77 8.26 -10.92 8.51
CA SER A 77 8.70 -10.12 7.38
C SER A 77 8.30 -8.67 7.62
N ARG A 78 9.25 -7.75 7.56
CA ARG A 78 8.92 -6.32 7.66
C ARG A 78 7.96 -5.88 6.54
N LEU A 79 8.12 -6.47 5.36
CA LEU A 79 7.30 -6.15 4.20
C LEU A 79 5.83 -6.49 4.45
N ALA A 80 5.54 -7.56 5.19
CA ALA A 80 4.17 -7.91 5.57
C ALA A 80 3.50 -6.80 6.40
N TYR A 81 4.23 -6.13 7.30
CA TYR A 81 3.68 -4.99 8.03
C TYR A 81 3.52 -3.74 7.17
N LEU A 82 4.40 -3.49 6.20
CA LEU A 82 4.21 -2.37 5.27
C LEU A 82 2.96 -2.61 4.41
N VAL A 83 2.78 -3.83 3.92
CA VAL A 83 1.59 -4.25 3.15
C VAL A 83 0.33 -4.15 4.02
N LEU A 84 0.36 -4.64 5.27
CA LEU A 84 -0.75 -4.48 6.22
C LEU A 84 -1.11 -3.01 6.44
N GLY A 85 -0.10 -2.14 6.63
CA GLY A 85 -0.32 -0.71 6.79
C GLY A 85 -0.98 -0.09 5.56
N MET A 86 -0.49 -0.41 4.37
CA MET A 86 -1.11 0.05 3.11
C MET A 86 -2.55 -0.44 3.00
N PHE A 87 -2.78 -1.74 3.18
CA PHE A 87 -4.09 -2.37 3.07
C PHE A 87 -5.12 -1.72 4.01
N LEU A 88 -4.75 -1.48 5.28
CA LEU A 88 -5.63 -0.81 6.22
C LEU A 88 -5.92 0.64 5.81
N MET A 89 -4.90 1.39 5.37
CA MET A 89 -5.09 2.79 4.97
C MET A 89 -5.92 2.93 3.69
N GLU A 90 -5.69 2.07 2.70
CA GLU A 90 -6.39 2.04 1.41
C GLU A 90 -7.88 1.76 1.58
N HIS A 91 -8.24 0.84 2.49
CA HIS A 91 -9.62 0.42 2.70
C HIS A 91 -10.32 1.13 3.87
N GLY A 92 -9.66 2.13 4.48
CA GLY A 92 -10.22 2.86 5.62
C GLY A 92 -10.41 1.99 6.87
N GLY A 93 -9.57 0.97 7.04
CA GLY A 93 -9.60 0.03 8.15
C GLY A 93 -9.06 0.62 9.46
N LYS A 94 -9.53 0.11 10.60
CA LYS A 94 -9.04 0.52 11.91
C LYS A 94 -7.54 0.21 12.07
N MET A 95 -6.74 1.16 12.56
CA MET A 95 -5.33 0.94 12.87
C MET A 95 -5.06 1.29 14.34
N THR A 96 -5.22 0.29 15.20
CA THR A 96 -4.95 0.45 16.64
C THR A 96 -3.53 0.97 16.88
N LYS A 97 -3.31 1.64 18.03
CA LYS A 97 -2.00 2.15 18.41
C LYS A 97 -0.91 1.08 18.36
N GLU A 98 -1.19 -0.14 18.83
CA GLU A 98 -0.24 -1.25 18.79
C GLU A 98 0.14 -1.63 17.35
N VAL A 99 -0.85 -1.77 16.46
CA VAL A 99 -0.62 -2.08 15.04
C VAL A 99 0.16 -0.94 14.37
N LYS A 100 -0.22 0.31 14.63
CA LYS A 100 0.48 1.50 14.14
C LYS A 100 1.95 1.50 14.59
N ASP A 101 2.22 1.22 15.86
CA ASP A 101 3.57 1.13 16.42
C ASP A 101 4.39 -0.01 15.78
N LYS A 102 3.78 -1.18 15.54
CA LYS A 102 4.42 -2.29 14.80
C LYS A 102 4.78 -1.86 13.38
N ILE A 103 3.85 -1.28 12.62
CA ILE A 103 4.08 -0.80 11.25
C ILE A 103 5.22 0.25 11.24
N LEU A 104 5.21 1.20 12.16
CA LEU A 104 6.25 2.22 12.29
C LEU A 104 7.61 1.64 12.73
N LYS A 105 7.63 0.56 13.50
CA LYS A 105 8.86 -0.15 13.85
C LYS A 105 9.47 -0.83 12.62
N TYR A 106 8.67 -1.55 11.84
CA TYR A 106 9.15 -2.33 10.69
C TYR A 106 9.41 -1.52 9.42
N SER A 107 8.88 -0.29 9.35
CA SER A 107 9.17 0.69 8.28
C SER A 107 10.40 1.57 8.53
N ARG A 108 11.27 1.26 9.51
CA ARG A 108 12.49 2.05 9.72
C ARG A 108 13.53 1.79 8.62
N TRP A 109 14.14 2.86 8.09
CA TRP A 109 15.16 2.81 7.03
C TRP A 109 16.32 1.84 7.29
N LYS A 110 16.72 1.65 8.56
CA LYS A 110 17.80 0.72 8.94
C LYS A 110 17.58 -0.71 8.45
N TYR A 111 16.33 -1.12 8.22
CA TYR A 111 16.00 -2.45 7.72
C TYR A 111 16.03 -2.56 6.18
N GLU A 112 16.12 -1.45 5.45
CA GLU A 112 16.11 -1.38 3.98
C GLU A 112 17.50 -1.09 3.40
N LYS A 113 18.32 -0.29 4.12
CA LYS A 113 19.57 0.31 3.62
C LYS A 113 20.53 -0.67 2.91
N HIS A 114 20.56 -1.93 3.35
CA HIS A 114 21.50 -2.95 2.85
C HIS A 114 20.94 -3.82 1.72
N GLN A 115 19.66 -3.70 1.37
CA GLN A 115 19.02 -4.54 0.34
C GLN A 115 19.24 -3.99 -1.08
N LEU A 116 19.46 -2.68 -1.21
CA LEU A 116 19.55 -2.00 -2.50
C LEU A 116 21.00 -1.71 -2.86
N LYS A 117 21.40 -2.14 -4.06
CA LYS A 117 22.77 -1.99 -4.57
C LYS A 117 23.02 -0.59 -5.11
N SER A 118 22.05 -0.01 -5.84
CA SER A 118 22.17 1.33 -6.41
C SER A 118 21.99 2.43 -5.36
N LYS A 119 22.76 3.52 -5.50
CA LYS A 119 22.61 4.72 -4.67
C LYS A 119 21.30 5.44 -4.96
N GLU A 120 20.90 5.51 -6.23
CA GLU A 120 19.67 6.17 -6.66
C GLU A 120 18.44 5.42 -6.13
N GLU A 121 18.40 4.09 -6.29
CA GLU A 121 17.33 3.25 -5.72
C GLU A 121 17.20 3.43 -4.21
N ARG A 122 18.34 3.56 -3.49
CA ARG A 122 18.33 3.82 -2.04
C ARG A 122 17.66 5.14 -1.72
N GLU A 123 17.99 6.22 -2.42
CA GLU A 123 17.38 7.53 -2.16
C GLU A 123 15.88 7.54 -2.52
N PHE A 124 15.50 6.93 -3.65
CA PHE A 124 14.08 6.79 -4.02
C PHE A 124 13.30 5.97 -3.00
N ARG A 125 13.78 4.77 -2.63
CA ARG A 125 13.08 3.92 -1.65
C ARG A 125 13.00 4.58 -0.29
N LYS A 126 14.06 5.30 0.12
CA LYS A 126 14.08 6.06 1.35
C LYS A 126 13.00 7.13 1.36
N LYS A 127 12.85 7.91 0.28
CA LYS A 127 11.79 8.91 0.12
C LYS A 127 10.40 8.30 0.34
N TYR A 128 10.05 7.25 -0.42
CA TYR A 128 8.72 6.62 -0.30
C TYR A 128 8.49 5.97 1.06
N LEU A 129 9.53 5.43 1.70
CA LEU A 129 9.43 4.88 3.04
C LEU A 129 9.15 5.98 4.09
N PHE A 130 9.71 7.18 3.92
CA PHE A 130 9.38 8.32 4.77
C PHE A 130 7.93 8.78 4.57
N GLU A 131 7.48 8.92 3.32
CA GLU A 131 6.10 9.29 3.00
C GLU A 131 5.09 8.27 3.57
N PHE A 132 5.33 6.96 3.39
CA PHE A 132 4.54 5.90 3.99
C PHE A 132 4.41 6.06 5.51
N ARG A 133 5.53 6.35 6.19
CA ARG A 133 5.53 6.53 7.64
C ARG A 133 4.73 7.75 8.07
N GLU A 134 4.85 8.85 7.34
CA GLU A 134 4.06 10.06 7.62
C GLU A 134 2.56 9.81 7.44
N LYS A 135 2.16 9.06 6.41
CA LYS A 135 0.77 8.62 6.24
C LYS A 135 0.30 7.77 7.42
N VAL A 136 1.10 6.79 7.84
CA VAL A 136 0.77 5.93 9.00
C VAL A 136 0.64 6.75 10.29
N ILE A 137 1.52 7.72 10.52
CA ILE A 137 1.47 8.59 11.71
C ILE A 137 0.16 9.38 11.71
N ASN A 138 -0.15 10.04 10.61
CA ASN A 138 -1.31 10.94 10.47
C ASN A 138 -2.61 10.21 10.14
N TYR A 139 -2.58 8.89 9.98
CA TYR A 139 -3.74 8.09 9.61
C TYR A 139 -4.87 8.20 10.63
N VAL A 140 -6.08 8.45 10.12
CA VAL A 140 -7.35 8.51 10.87
C VAL A 140 -8.20 7.30 10.49
N ASP A 141 -8.59 6.51 11.50
CA ASP A 141 -9.41 5.32 11.33
C ASP A 141 -10.70 5.63 10.56
N GLY A 142 -11.08 4.76 9.62
CA GLY A 142 -12.31 4.92 8.83
C GLY A 142 -12.15 5.81 7.60
N VAL A 143 -11.05 6.56 7.48
CA VAL A 143 -10.78 7.43 6.32
C VAL A 143 -9.86 6.68 5.35
N GLN A 144 -10.23 6.61 4.07
CA GLN A 144 -9.35 6.04 3.06
C GLN A 144 -8.19 6.99 2.77
N THR A 145 -7.00 6.43 2.67
CA THR A 145 -5.86 7.11 2.05
C THR A 145 -5.77 6.64 0.61
N LYS A 146 -5.98 7.56 -0.35
CA LYS A 146 -5.87 7.22 -1.77
C LYS A 146 -4.46 6.70 -2.08
N VAL A 147 -4.42 5.61 -2.83
CA VAL A 147 -3.22 5.09 -3.49
C VAL A 147 -3.29 5.62 -4.92
N THR A 148 -2.33 6.43 -5.36
CA THR A 148 -2.21 6.73 -6.78
C THR A 148 -1.47 5.60 -7.46
N ASP A 149 -2.12 4.99 -8.45
CA ASP A 149 -1.49 4.08 -9.40
C ASP A 149 -0.58 4.90 -10.32
N GLY A 150 0.64 5.13 -9.87
CA GLY A 150 1.65 5.63 -10.78
C GLY A 150 2.10 4.51 -11.70
N THR A 151 1.81 4.61 -12.99
CA THR A 151 2.56 3.84 -14.00
C THR A 151 3.90 4.51 -14.23
N LEU A 152 4.99 3.85 -13.82
CA LEU A 152 6.33 4.22 -14.30
C LEU A 152 6.45 3.73 -15.74
N THR A 153 6.27 4.63 -16.71
CA THR A 153 6.66 4.35 -18.10
C THR A 153 8.17 4.55 -18.26
N GLU A 154 8.86 3.50 -18.68
CA GLU A 154 10.26 3.56 -19.07
C GLU A 154 10.41 4.31 -20.38
N HIS A 155 11.02 5.50 -20.36
CA HIS A 155 11.44 6.19 -21.58
C HIS A 155 12.97 6.18 -21.65
N ARG A 156 13.52 5.53 -22.67
CA ARG A 156 14.95 5.71 -22.99
C ARG A 156 15.12 7.02 -23.73
N ASP A 157 16.02 7.89 -23.28
CA ASP A 157 16.38 9.07 -24.07
C ASP A 157 17.12 8.68 -25.36
N GLN A 158 17.36 9.68 -26.21
CA GLN A 158 18.08 9.54 -27.48
C GLN A 158 19.51 8.99 -27.33
N PHE A 159 20.04 8.87 -26.10
CA PHE A 159 21.36 8.33 -25.78
C PHE A 159 21.28 6.94 -25.11
N GLY A 160 20.08 6.37 -24.97
CA GLY A 160 19.86 5.04 -24.41
C GLY A 160 19.86 4.99 -22.87
N PHE A 161 19.88 6.15 -22.19
CA PHE A 161 19.73 6.19 -20.73
C PHE A 161 18.25 6.07 -20.35
N LEU A 162 17.97 5.24 -19.34
CA LEU A 162 16.65 5.09 -18.76
C LEU A 162 16.27 6.40 -18.03
N ASN A 163 15.34 7.15 -18.60
CA ASN A 163 14.66 8.26 -17.94
C ASN A 163 13.26 7.79 -17.55
N LEU A 164 12.99 7.78 -16.25
CA LEU A 164 11.66 7.52 -15.73
C LEU A 164 10.84 8.81 -15.86
N THR A 165 9.94 8.87 -16.85
CA THR A 165 9.00 9.97 -17.00
C THR A 165 7.57 9.49 -16.81
N TYR A 166 6.88 10.14 -15.89
CA TYR A 166 5.52 9.86 -15.46
C TYR A 166 4.51 10.41 -16.47
N ILE A 167 3.53 9.58 -16.85
CA ILE A 167 2.40 9.96 -17.72
C ILE A 167 1.11 9.58 -16.99
N ASP A 168 0.29 10.58 -16.66
CA ASP A 168 -1.07 10.37 -16.16
C ASP A 168 -2.00 9.94 -17.30
N TYR A 169 -2.69 8.81 -17.11
CA TYR A 169 -3.91 8.53 -17.87
C TYR A 169 -5.09 9.10 -17.08
N LYS A 170 -5.64 10.22 -17.55
CA LYS A 170 -6.96 10.66 -17.11
C LYS A 170 -8.00 9.68 -17.66
N ILE A 171 -8.70 8.96 -16.78
CA ILE A 171 -9.99 8.31 -17.10
C ILE A 171 -11.09 9.33 -16.81
#